data_AF-A0A956MZ62-F1
#
_entry.id   AF-A0A956MZ62-F1
#
_cell.length_a   1.000
_cell.length_b   1.000
_cell.length_c   1.000
_cell.angle_alpha   90.00
_cell.angle_beta   90.00
_cell.angle_gamma   90.00
#
_symmetry.space_group_name_H-M   'P 1'
#
loop_
_entity.id
_entity.type
_entity.pdbx_description
1 polymer ?
#
loop_
_entity_poly.entity_id
_entity_poly.type
_entity_poly.pdbx_seq_one_letter_code
_entity_poly.pdbx_strand_id
1 'polypeptide(L)'
;HSGLDVTSRRNHSLKSSYVSIGRDAMVSDGGSDFRFKNPYSHPVYIKNTVSNGVITSKIYGNASDKKNISIKVEPYTTGGLDAAKTYIENRVSNGNVIRTQYISNSVYKNKNN
;
A
#
# COMPACT_ATOMS: atom_id res chain seq x y z
N HIS A 1 5.06 9.16 -2.88
CA HIS A 1 3.79 8.48 -3.22
C HIS A 1 2.70 9.51 -3.55
N SER A 2 1.53 9.06 -4.02
CA SER A 2 0.44 9.93 -4.52
C SER A 2 -0.37 10.63 -3.43
N GLY A 3 -0.37 10.12 -2.19
CA GLY A 3 -1.11 10.71 -1.07
C GLY A 3 -2.62 10.47 -1.09
N LEU A 4 -3.07 9.48 -1.87
CA LEU A 4 -4.46 9.01 -1.86
C LEU A 4 -4.78 8.34 -0.52
N ASP A 5 -6.02 8.50 -0.06
CA ASP A 5 -6.47 7.94 1.20
C ASP A 5 -6.83 6.47 1.01
N VAL A 6 -6.00 5.56 1.53
CA VAL A 6 -6.31 4.12 1.52
C VAL A 6 -7.45 3.85 2.51
N THR A 7 -8.60 3.41 1.99
CA THR A 7 -9.82 3.15 2.78
C THR A 7 -10.06 1.66 3.01
N SER A 8 -9.54 0.80 2.14
CA SER A 8 -9.55 -0.66 2.32
C SER A 8 -8.26 -1.26 1.77
N ARG A 9 -7.67 -2.14 2.55
CA ARG A 9 -6.51 -2.96 2.20
C ARG A 9 -6.61 -4.28 2.94
N ARG A 10 -6.27 -5.37 2.26
CA ARG A 10 -6.09 -6.69 2.87
C ARG A 10 -4.77 -7.30 2.41
N ASN A 11 -4.05 -7.94 3.33
CA ASN A 11 -2.87 -8.74 3.01
C ASN A 11 -3.24 -10.20 2.74
N HIS A 12 -2.37 -10.94 2.06
CA HIS A 12 -2.50 -12.39 1.98
C HIS A 12 -2.45 -13.03 3.36
N SER A 13 -3.10 -14.18 3.51
CA SER A 13 -2.98 -14.99 4.72
C SER A 13 -1.61 -15.60 4.90
N LEU A 14 -0.84 -15.85 3.83
CA LEU A 14 0.50 -16.43 3.86
C LEU A 14 1.52 -15.42 3.35
N LYS A 15 2.72 -15.43 3.93
CA LYS A 15 3.80 -14.56 3.44
C LYS A 15 4.29 -15.01 2.08
N SER A 16 4.49 -14.05 1.18
CA SER A 16 5.17 -14.29 -0.09
C SER A 16 6.68 -14.44 0.14
N SER A 17 7.31 -15.37 -0.57
CA SER A 17 8.77 -15.59 -0.46
C SER A 17 9.60 -14.61 -1.28
N TYR A 18 9.02 -13.97 -2.30
CA TYR A 18 9.72 -13.14 -3.28
C TYR A 18 9.87 -11.67 -2.87
N VAL A 19 9.27 -11.25 -1.76
CA VAL A 19 9.33 -9.86 -1.28
C VAL A 19 9.26 -9.82 0.24
N SER A 20 9.81 -8.77 0.85
CA SER A 20 9.69 -8.54 2.28
C SER A 20 8.23 -8.45 2.74
N ILE A 21 7.98 -8.89 3.96
CA ILE A 21 6.66 -8.89 4.58
C ILE A 21 5.98 -7.51 4.50
N GLY A 22 4.68 -7.49 4.20
CA GLY A 22 3.90 -6.26 4.08
C GLY A 22 4.02 -5.54 2.73
N ARG A 23 4.77 -6.08 1.77
CA ARG A 23 5.01 -5.48 0.43
C ARG A 23 4.60 -6.35 -0.75
N ASP A 24 3.89 -7.43 -0.49
CA ASP A 24 3.35 -8.35 -1.48
C ASP A 24 2.07 -7.82 -2.15
N ALA A 25 1.78 -8.33 -3.34
CA ALA A 25 0.64 -7.94 -4.16
C ALA A 25 -0.40 -9.05 -4.22
N MET A 26 -1.64 -8.77 -3.80
CA MET A 26 -2.75 -9.72 -3.76
C MET A 26 -3.62 -9.63 -5.00
N VAL A 27 -3.95 -10.78 -5.57
CA VAL A 27 -5.01 -10.94 -6.56
C VAL A 27 -6.08 -11.81 -5.92
N SER A 28 -7.33 -11.35 -5.94
CA SER A 28 -8.47 -12.07 -5.38
C SER A 28 -9.64 -11.97 -6.34
N ASP A 29 -10.21 -13.10 -6.71
CA ASP A 29 -11.46 -13.13 -7.45
C ASP A 29 -12.63 -13.05 -6.47
N GLY A 30 -13.48 -12.03 -6.61
CA GLY A 30 -14.70 -11.79 -5.80
C GLY A 30 -14.56 -11.53 -4.29
N GLY A 31 -13.35 -11.56 -3.74
CA GLY A 31 -13.16 -11.65 -2.28
C GLY A 31 -12.55 -10.44 -1.57
N SER A 32 -11.66 -9.68 -2.21
CA SER A 32 -10.95 -8.57 -1.53
C SER A 32 -10.62 -7.44 -2.50
N ASP A 33 -11.03 -6.23 -2.13
CA ASP A 33 -10.74 -5.02 -2.90
C ASP A 33 -9.71 -4.13 -2.20
N PHE A 34 -8.83 -3.56 -3.00
CA PHE A 34 -8.06 -2.39 -2.62
C PHE A 34 -8.86 -1.13 -2.97
N ARG A 35 -9.22 -0.34 -1.95
CA ARG A 35 -10.02 0.87 -2.12
C ARG A 35 -9.26 2.08 -1.61
N PHE A 36 -9.32 3.16 -2.38
CA PHE A 36 -8.79 4.45 -1.99
C PHE A 36 -9.75 5.56 -2.38
N LYS A 37 -9.67 6.68 -1.67
CA LYS A 37 -10.41 7.90 -1.95
C LYS A 37 -9.44 8.96 -2.47
N ASN A 38 -9.88 9.76 -3.43
CA ASN A 38 -9.19 10.97 -3.84
C ASN A 38 -9.51 12.08 -2.80
N PRO A 39 -8.55 12.54 -1.99
CA PRO A 39 -8.79 13.64 -1.05
C PRO A 39 -8.63 15.02 -1.70
N TYR A 40 -8.22 15.09 -2.97
CA TYR A 40 -7.90 16.33 -3.67
C TYR A 40 -9.12 16.92 -4.40
N SER A 41 -9.06 18.23 -4.65
CA SER A 41 -10.04 18.92 -5.49
C SER A 41 -9.84 18.59 -6.98
N HIS A 42 -8.61 18.29 -7.40
CA HIS A 42 -8.32 17.90 -8.77
C HIS A 42 -8.66 16.41 -9.00
N PRO A 43 -9.07 16.03 -10.22
CA PRO A 43 -9.36 14.64 -10.55
C PRO A 43 -8.09 13.78 -10.56
N VAL A 44 -8.27 12.50 -10.21
CA VAL A 44 -7.28 11.44 -10.40
C VAL A 44 -7.66 10.66 -11.64
N TYR A 45 -6.72 10.55 -12.59
CA TYR A 45 -6.94 9.80 -13.82
C TYR A 45 -6.28 8.43 -13.73
N ILE A 46 -7.08 7.37 -13.92
CA ILE A 46 -6.61 5.98 -13.89
C ILE A 46 -6.66 5.45 -15.32
N LYS A 47 -5.49 5.13 -15.88
CA LYS A 47 -5.37 4.51 -17.20
C LYS A 47 -4.93 3.06 -17.05
N ASN A 48 -5.76 2.16 -17.56
CA ASN A 48 -5.41 0.74 -17.67
C ASN A 48 -5.15 0.40 -19.13
N THR A 49 -4.07 -0.32 -19.39
CA THR A 49 -3.76 -0.87 -20.72
C THR A 49 -3.49 -2.35 -20.59
N VAL A 50 -4.07 -3.16 -21.48
CA VAL A 50 -3.86 -4.61 -21.54
C VAL A 50 -3.16 -4.94 -22.84
N SER A 51 -2.01 -5.60 -22.77
CA SER A 51 -1.26 -6.06 -23.94
C SER A 51 -0.35 -7.22 -23.55
N ASN A 52 -0.22 -8.24 -24.42
CA ASN A 52 0.65 -9.40 -24.22
C ASN A 52 0.48 -10.11 -22.87
N GLY A 53 -0.76 -10.25 -22.40
CA GLY A 53 -1.06 -10.88 -21.09
C GLY A 53 -0.70 -10.02 -19.87
N VAL A 54 -0.31 -8.76 -20.06
CA VAL A 54 0.05 -7.83 -18.99
C VAL A 54 -0.99 -6.72 -18.89
N ILE A 55 -1.49 -6.48 -17.68
CA ILE A 55 -2.27 -5.28 -17.34
C ILE A 55 -1.31 -4.27 -16.73
N THR A 56 -1.26 -3.07 -17.30
CA THR A 56 -0.54 -1.92 -16.73
C THR A 56 -1.55 -0.88 -16.26
N SER A 57 -1.55 -0.61 -14.95
CA SER A 57 -2.33 0.46 -14.34
C SER A 57 -1.43 1.67 -14.08
N LYS A 58 -1.79 2.83 -14.62
CA LYS A 58 -1.14 4.11 -14.35
C LYS A 58 -2.12 5.05 -13.67
N ILE A 59 -1.69 5.63 -12.56
CA ILE A 59 -2.49 6.57 -11.78
C ILE A 59 -1.81 7.94 -11.88
N TYR A 60 -2.52 8.91 -12.45
CA TYR A 60 -2.07 10.28 -12.64
C TYR A 60 -2.83 11.21 -11.70
N GLY A 61 -2.14 12.22 -11.19
CA GLY A 61 -2.72 13.29 -10.39
C GLY A 61 -2.15 14.65 -10.80
N ASN A 62 -2.69 15.72 -10.23
CA ASN A 62 -2.18 17.07 -10.47
C ASN A 62 -0.82 17.26 -9.76
N ALA A 63 0.12 17.93 -10.43
CA ALA A 63 1.43 18.23 -9.86
C ALA A 63 1.34 19.11 -8.59
N SER A 64 0.35 19.99 -8.50
CA SER A 64 0.12 20.86 -7.34
C SER A 64 -0.34 20.09 -6.09
N ASP A 65 -0.94 18.91 -6.26
CA ASP A 65 -1.40 18.06 -5.15
C ASP A 65 -0.30 17.15 -4.60
N LYS A 66 0.86 17.08 -5.28
CA LYS A 66 1.95 16.17 -4.95
C LYS A 66 2.39 16.33 -3.49
N LYS A 67 2.24 15.26 -2.72
CA LYS A 67 2.71 15.20 -1.32
C LYS A 67 4.12 14.63 -1.23
N ASN A 68 4.92 15.19 -0.33
CA ASN A 68 6.21 14.61 0.05
C ASN A 68 6.00 13.55 1.14
N ILE A 69 5.78 12.31 0.71
CA ILE A 69 5.48 11.18 1.60
C ILE A 69 6.26 9.92 1.23
N SER A 70 6.57 9.09 2.22
CA SER A 70 7.06 7.71 2.03
C SER A 70 6.12 6.69 2.70
N ILE A 71 6.19 5.44 2.23
CA ILE A 71 5.65 4.29 2.95
C ILE A 71 6.75 3.68 3.80
N LYS A 72 6.49 3.60 5.11
CA LYS A 72 7.30 2.83 6.06
C LYS A 72 6.59 1.52 6.38
N VAL A 73 7.34 0.42 6.33
CA VAL A 73 6.86 -0.91 6.73
C VAL A 73 7.77 -1.37 7.85
N GLU A 74 7.18 -1.72 8.99
CA GLU A 74 7.88 -2.18 10.19
C GLU A 74 7.51 -3.65 10.46
N PRO A 75 8.40 -4.60 10.11
CA PRO A 75 8.24 -6.00 10.47
C PRO A 75 8.28 -6.20 11.98
N TYR A 76 7.50 -7.16 12.48
CA TYR A 76 7.52 -7.60 13.86
C TYR A 76 6.95 -9.03 13.99
N THR A 77 6.97 -9.60 15.20
CA THR A 77 6.40 -10.92 15.48
C THR A 77 5.31 -10.79 16.55
N THR A 78 4.21 -11.54 16.41
CA THR A 78 3.13 -11.60 17.40
C THR A 78 2.57 -13.02 17.49
N GLY A 79 2.51 -13.58 18.69
CA GLY A 79 2.02 -14.95 18.89
C GLY A 79 2.75 -16.01 18.05
N GLY A 80 4.06 -15.83 17.80
CA GLY A 80 4.86 -16.72 16.94
C GLY A 80 4.59 -16.58 15.44
N LEU A 81 3.83 -15.56 15.01
CA LEU A 81 3.53 -15.26 13.62
C LEU A 81 4.30 -14.03 13.15
N ASP A 82 4.75 -14.07 11.89
CA ASP A 82 5.33 -12.92 11.23
C ASP A 82 4.23 -11.87 10.94
N ALA A 83 4.53 -10.62 11.20
CA ALA A 83 3.62 -9.50 10.99
C ALA A 83 4.34 -8.22 10.53
N ALA A 84 3.58 -7.27 10.01
CA ALA A 84 4.12 -5.98 9.60
C ALA A 84 3.09 -4.85 9.76
N LYS A 85 3.52 -3.75 10.39
CA LYS A 85 2.76 -2.49 10.44
C LYS A 85 3.18 -1.60 9.28
N THR A 86 2.22 -0.97 8.63
CA THR A 86 2.45 -0.04 7.51
C THR A 86 2.02 1.37 7.90
N TYR A 87 2.86 2.35 7.56
CA TYR A 87 2.63 3.76 7.85
C TYR A 87 2.91 4.64 6.63
N ILE A 88 2.23 5.78 6.55
CA ILE A 88 2.60 6.90 5.70
C ILE A 88 3.36 7.92 6.55
N GLU A 89 4.57 8.29 6.11
CA GLU A 89 5.37 9.34 6.74
C GLU A 89 5.37 10.58 5.85
N ASN A 90 4.79 11.67 6.36
CA ASN A 90 4.84 12.99 5.74
C ASN A 90 6.16 13.66 6.07
N ARG A 91 6.80 14.23 5.05
CA ARG A 91 8.10 14.86 5.15
C ARG A 91 8.08 16.31 4.71
N VAL A 92 8.90 17.11 5.37
CA VAL A 92 9.25 18.45 4.90
C VAL A 92 10.31 18.37 3.78
N SER A 93 10.56 19.50 3.12
CA SER A 93 11.47 19.60 1.96
C SER A 93 12.89 19.09 2.24
N ASN A 94 13.38 19.22 3.48
CA ASN A 94 14.71 18.73 3.89
C ASN A 94 14.75 17.21 4.20
N GLY A 95 13.63 16.49 4.03
CA GLY A 95 13.55 15.04 4.22
C GLY A 95 13.14 14.57 5.62
N ASN A 96 13.06 15.48 6.60
CA ASN A 96 12.65 15.12 7.97
C ASN A 96 11.16 14.74 8.03
N VAL A 97 10.84 13.71 8.82
CA VAL A 97 9.47 13.26 9.05
C VAL A 97 8.78 14.20 10.04
N ILE A 98 7.62 14.73 9.66
CA ILE A 98 6.79 15.60 10.51
C ILE A 98 5.55 14.91 11.05
N ARG A 99 5.09 13.85 10.37
CA ARG A 99 3.90 13.11 10.79
C ARG A 99 3.95 11.69 10.28
N THR A 100 3.69 10.74 11.17
CA THR A 100 3.52 9.33 10.84
C THR A 100 2.05 8.94 11.04
N GLN A 101 1.44 8.39 10.00
CA GLN A 101 0.06 7.91 10.02
C GLN A 101 0.04 6.40 9.86
N TYR A 102 -0.57 5.69 10.79
CA TYR A 102 -0.80 4.25 10.69
C TYR A 102 -1.83 3.94 9.60
N ILE A 103 -1.54 2.93 8.78
CA ILE A 103 -2.37 2.51 7.64
C ILE A 103 -2.97 1.14 7.87
N SER A 104 -2.14 0.15 8.23
CA SER A 104 -2.62 -1.21 8.38
C SER A 104 -1.65 -2.08 9.16
N ASN A 105 -2.17 -3.18 9.67
CA ASN A 105 -1.41 -4.27 10.25
C ASN A 105 -1.66 -5.53 9.42
N SER A 106 -0.58 -6.20 9.02
CA SER A 106 -0.63 -7.45 8.27
C SER A 106 -0.06 -8.56 9.14
N VAL A 107 -0.81 -9.62 9.37
CA VAL A 107 -0.37 -10.81 10.11
C VAL A 107 -0.48 -12.01 9.18
N TYR A 108 0.54 -12.87 9.16
CA TYR A 108 0.65 -13.98 8.23
C TYR A 108 0.68 -15.30 8.99
N LYS A 109 -0.10 -16.26 8.52
CA LYS A 109 -0.11 -17.63 9.03
C LYS A 109 1.19 -18.33 8.62
N ASN A 110 1.60 -19.28 9.46
CA ASN A 110 2.64 -20.22 9.10
C ASN A 110 2.10 -21.20 8.05
N LYS A 111 2.95 -21.65 7.14
CA LYS A 111 2.57 -22.54 6.02
C LYS A 111 2.06 -23.91 6.47
N ASN A 112 2.20 -24.24 7.76
CA ASN A 112 1.96 -25.57 8.34
C ASN A 112 0.90 -25.58 9.47
N ASN A 113 0.09 -24.51 9.63
CA ASN A 113 -1.02 -24.47 10.60
C ASN A 113 -2.36 -24.21 9.91
#